data_AF-A0A1E7MVI3-F1
#
_entry.id   AF-A0A1E7MVI3-F1
#
_cell.length_a   1.000
_cell.length_b   1.000
_cell.length_c   1.000
_cell.angle_alpha   90.00
_cell.angle_beta   90.00
_cell.angle_gamma   90.00
#
_symmetry.space_group_name_H-M   'P 1'
#
loop_
_entity.id
_entity.type
_entity.pdbx_description
1 polymer ?
#
loop_
_entity_poly.entity_id
_entity_poly.type
_entity_poly.pdbx_seq_one_letter_code
_entity_poly.pdbx_strand_id
1 'polypeptide(L)'
;MAVHHVDPADALAALRTARRARAAARPRPLPGWYPATAAGLFALGFVLFGLSVLLPERLWLPAAGLQLAAAAALIGHVVVSHRVEHRPGIVPALPRPGAWFPAAAAHLPALAVSGVLALSYGPAGFLLALGPTCGLAHLLLLRRKRARAGAE
;
A
#
# COMPACT_ATOMS: atom_id res chain seq x y z
N MET A 1 49.56 -1.73 -23.99
CA MET A 1 48.55 -1.39 -22.96
C MET A 1 48.19 0.08 -23.17
N ALA A 2 47.13 0.37 -23.94
CA ALA A 2 46.79 1.75 -24.28
C ALA A 2 46.10 2.41 -23.09
N VAL A 3 46.76 3.40 -22.48
CA VAL A 3 46.13 4.24 -21.46
C VAL A 3 45.17 5.15 -22.21
N HIS A 4 43.87 4.86 -22.14
CA HIS A 4 42.85 5.77 -22.66
C HIS A 4 42.93 7.07 -21.87
N HIS A 5 43.46 8.12 -22.51
CA HIS A 5 43.44 9.46 -21.95
C HIS A 5 41.99 9.93 -22.02
N VAL A 6 41.25 9.75 -20.93
CA VAL A 6 39.91 10.33 -20.80
C VAL A 6 40.08 11.82 -20.59
N ASP A 7 39.55 12.61 -21.51
CA ASP A 7 39.55 14.06 -21.39
C ASP A 7 38.74 14.46 -20.13
N PRO A 8 39.31 15.25 -19.20
CA PRO A 8 38.59 15.68 -17.99
C PRO A 8 37.27 16.40 -18.30
N ALA A 9 37.14 17.05 -19.47
CA ALA A 9 35.89 17.68 -19.89
C ALA A 9 34.78 16.64 -20.16
N ASP A 10 35.12 15.52 -20.80
CA ASP A 10 34.20 14.42 -21.10
C ASP A 10 33.80 13.66 -19.83
N ALA A 11 34.75 13.46 -18.91
CA ALA A 11 34.47 12.87 -17.60
C ALA A 11 33.50 13.74 -16.77
N LEU A 12 33.64 15.07 -16.82
CA LEU A 12 32.76 16.01 -16.14
C LEU A 12 31.36 16.04 -16.78
N ALA A 13 31.29 15.98 -18.12
CA ALA A 13 30.04 15.89 -18.86
C ALA A 13 29.30 14.58 -18.53
N ALA A 14 30.01 13.44 -18.51
CA ALA A 14 29.47 12.14 -18.10
C ALA A 14 28.99 12.13 -16.65
N LEU A 15 29.70 12.79 -15.73
CA LEU A 15 29.26 12.96 -14.35
C LEU A 15 28.00 13.84 -14.24
N ARG A 16 27.89 14.89 -15.04
CA ARG A 16 26.71 15.77 -15.07
C ARG A 16 25.49 15.05 -15.67
N THR A 17 25.67 14.28 -16.74
CA THR A 17 24.59 13.47 -17.33
C THR A 17 24.19 12.35 -16.38
N ALA A 18 25.14 11.67 -15.74
CA ALA A 18 24.86 10.67 -14.70
C ALA A 18 24.14 11.28 -13.49
N ARG A 19 24.51 12.48 -13.04
CA ARG A 19 23.80 13.21 -11.97
C ARG A 19 22.39 13.63 -12.38
N ARG A 20 22.20 14.12 -13.61
CA ARG A 20 20.87 14.46 -14.15
C ARG A 20 20.00 13.23 -14.31
N ALA A 21 20.54 12.13 -14.83
CA ALA A 21 19.87 10.85 -14.92
C ALA A 21 19.51 10.30 -13.53
N ARG A 22 20.42 10.42 -12.55
CA ARG A 22 20.17 10.01 -11.16
C ARG A 22 19.14 10.90 -10.47
N ALA A 23 19.11 12.20 -10.76
CA ALA A 23 18.10 13.13 -10.28
C ALA A 23 16.72 12.86 -10.90
N ALA A 24 16.67 12.54 -12.19
CA ALA A 24 15.45 12.11 -12.88
C ALA A 24 14.95 10.74 -12.42
N ALA A 25 15.87 9.86 -11.99
CA ALA A 25 15.59 8.57 -11.40
C ALA A 25 15.34 8.63 -9.87
N ARG A 26 15.33 9.83 -9.25
CA ARG A 26 15.04 9.93 -7.82
C ARG A 26 13.61 9.51 -7.53
N PRO A 27 13.40 8.69 -6.50
CA PRO A 27 12.07 8.29 -6.08
C PRO A 27 11.25 9.50 -5.65
N ARG A 28 10.13 9.73 -6.33
CA ARG A 28 9.16 10.75 -5.96
C ARG A 28 8.40 10.31 -4.71
N PRO A 29 8.23 11.20 -3.72
CA PRO A 29 7.47 10.89 -2.52
C PRO A 29 6.00 10.68 -2.87
N LEU A 30 5.35 9.79 -2.11
CA LEU A 30 3.92 9.55 -2.24
C LEU A 30 3.11 10.81 -1.89
N PRO A 31 1.96 11.06 -2.56
CA PRO A 31 1.04 12.13 -2.19
C PRO A 31 0.61 12.01 -0.73
N GLY A 32 0.45 13.12 -0.02
CA GLY A 32 0.19 13.08 1.42
C GLY A 32 -1.17 12.50 1.83
N TRP A 33 -2.16 12.61 0.95
CA TRP A 33 -3.50 12.04 1.15
C TRP A 33 -3.55 10.52 0.87
N TYR A 34 -2.60 10.00 0.08
CA TYR A 34 -2.65 8.62 -0.43
C TYR A 34 -2.63 7.57 0.69
N PRO A 35 -1.72 7.64 1.70
CA PRO A 35 -1.67 6.64 2.77
C PRO A 35 -3.00 6.51 3.52
N ALA A 36 -3.64 7.63 3.84
CA ALA A 36 -4.90 7.64 4.57
C ALA A 36 -6.06 7.14 3.71
N THR A 37 -6.08 7.51 2.42
CA THR A 37 -7.15 7.12 1.50
C THR A 37 -7.09 5.64 1.15
N ALA A 38 -5.90 5.12 0.82
CA ALA A 38 -5.71 3.70 0.52
C ALA A 38 -6.06 2.83 1.73
N ALA A 39 -5.55 3.17 2.92
CA ALA A 39 -5.86 2.46 4.16
C ALA A 39 -7.34 2.54 4.53
N GLY A 40 -7.95 3.72 4.38
CA GLY A 40 -9.37 3.94 4.68
C GLY A 40 -10.29 3.14 3.78
N LEU A 41 -10.04 3.13 2.46
CA LEU A 41 -10.83 2.35 1.51
C LEU A 41 -10.72 0.84 1.76
N PHE A 42 -9.52 0.36 2.08
CA PHE A 42 -9.30 -1.04 2.44
C PHE A 42 -10.07 -1.41 3.71
N ALA A 43 -9.91 -0.62 4.78
CA ALA A 43 -10.59 -0.87 6.04
C ALA A 43 -12.11 -0.83 5.89
N LEU A 44 -12.63 0.19 5.18
CA LEU A 44 -14.05 0.34 4.92
C LEU A 44 -14.62 -0.85 4.15
N GLY A 45 -13.93 -1.32 3.12
CA GLY A 45 -14.35 -2.47 2.32
C GLY A 45 -14.58 -3.72 3.18
N PHE A 46 -13.60 -4.08 4.01
CA PHE A 46 -13.70 -5.24 4.89
C PHE A 46 -14.70 -5.08 6.03
N VAL A 47 -14.84 -3.87 6.59
CA VAL A 47 -15.85 -3.60 7.62
C VAL A 47 -17.27 -3.72 7.06
N LEU A 48 -17.54 -3.11 5.90
CA LEU A 48 -18.85 -3.22 5.25
C LEU A 48 -19.18 -4.67 4.87
N PHE A 49 -18.18 -5.41 4.37
CA PHE A 49 -18.35 -6.82 4.07
C PHE A 49 -18.62 -7.65 5.33
N GLY A 50 -17.86 -7.44 6.41
CA GLY A 50 -18.09 -8.10 7.70
C GLY A 50 -19.48 -7.78 8.28
N LEU A 51 -19.93 -6.52 8.21
CA LEU A 51 -21.28 -6.12 8.61
C LEU A 51 -22.36 -6.81 7.79
N SER A 52 -22.13 -7.02 6.48
CA SER A 52 -23.07 -7.74 5.63
C SER A 52 -23.28 -9.20 6.07
N VAL A 53 -22.25 -9.83 6.63
CA VAL A 53 -22.30 -11.22 7.12
C VAL A 53 -23.03 -11.33 8.46
N LEU A 54 -23.09 -10.24 9.24
CA LEU A 54 -23.83 -10.21 10.51
C LEU A 54 -25.33 -9.98 10.34
N LEU A 55 -25.78 -9.58 9.15
CA LEU A 55 -27.20 -9.35 8.90
C LEU A 55 -27.96 -10.68 8.83
N PRO A 56 -29.13 -10.79 9.50
CA PRO A 56 -30.04 -11.90 9.32
C PRO A 56 -30.44 -12.08 7.84
N GLU A 57 -30.66 -13.32 7.38
CA GLU A 57 -31.01 -13.61 5.98
C GLU A 57 -32.25 -12.86 5.46
N ARG A 58 -33.20 -12.58 6.35
CA ARG A 58 -34.39 -11.75 6.03
C ARG A 58 -34.05 -10.32 5.60
N LEU A 59 -32.84 -9.84 5.91
CA LEU A 59 -32.30 -8.53 5.54
C LEU A 59 -31.37 -8.63 4.32
N TRP A 60 -31.73 -9.46 3.33
CA TRP A 60 -30.92 -9.67 2.13
C TRP A 60 -30.66 -8.39 1.32
N LEU A 61 -31.64 -7.47 1.25
CA LEU A 61 -31.53 -6.24 0.47
C LEU A 61 -30.48 -5.27 1.03
N PRO A 62 -30.48 -4.93 2.34
CA PRO A 62 -29.39 -4.14 2.93
C PRO A 62 -28.06 -4.91 2.97
N ALA A 63 -28.07 -6.25 3.10
CA ALA A 63 -26.85 -7.05 3.02
C ALA A 63 -26.20 -6.94 1.63
N ALA A 64 -26.98 -7.05 0.56
CA ALA A 64 -26.52 -6.85 -0.81
C ALA A 64 -25.99 -5.40 -1.02
N GLY A 65 -26.68 -4.41 -0.45
CA GLY A 65 -26.22 -3.01 -0.46
C GLY A 65 -24.84 -2.82 0.19
N LEU A 66 -24.63 -3.43 1.36
CA LEU A 66 -23.33 -3.41 2.05
C LEU A 66 -22.24 -4.14 1.26
N GLN A 67 -22.55 -5.27 0.63
CA GLN A 67 -21.61 -6.01 -0.21
C GLN A 67 -21.20 -5.19 -1.45
N LEU A 68 -22.14 -4.50 -2.09
CA LEU A 68 -21.84 -3.61 -3.22
C LEU A 68 -20.99 -2.42 -2.78
N ALA A 69 -21.29 -1.81 -1.64
CA ALA A 69 -20.49 -0.72 -1.08
C ALA A 69 -19.08 -1.20 -0.69
N ALA A 70 -18.96 -2.40 -0.12
CA ALA A 70 -17.68 -3.04 0.17
C ALA A 70 -16.85 -3.26 -1.10
N ALA A 71 -17.47 -3.82 -2.14
CA ALA A 71 -16.83 -4.05 -3.43
C ALA A 71 -16.37 -2.73 -4.05
N ALA A 72 -17.20 -1.69 -4.03
CA ALA A 72 -16.84 -0.36 -4.53
C ALA A 72 -15.65 0.24 -3.76
N ALA A 73 -15.59 0.09 -2.44
CA ALA A 73 -14.47 0.55 -1.63
C ALA A 73 -13.17 -0.21 -1.95
N LEU A 74 -13.22 -1.53 -2.11
CA LEU A 74 -12.06 -2.35 -2.47
C LEU A 74 -11.58 -2.09 -3.90
N ILE A 75 -12.49 -1.94 -4.86
CA ILE A 75 -12.15 -1.52 -6.23
C ILE A 75 -11.52 -0.12 -6.19
N GLY A 76 -12.09 0.81 -5.42
CA GLY A 76 -11.52 2.13 -5.20
C GLY A 76 -10.09 2.07 -4.65
N HIS A 77 -9.84 1.21 -3.65
CA HIS A 77 -8.50 0.96 -3.13
C HIS A 77 -7.56 0.50 -4.25
N VAL A 78 -7.93 -0.53 -5.03
CA VAL A 78 -7.12 -1.06 -6.13
C VAL A 78 -6.84 0.01 -7.18
N VAL A 79 -7.85 0.77 -7.61
CA VAL A 79 -7.70 1.82 -8.64
C VAL A 79 -6.80 2.95 -8.14
N VAL A 80 -6.99 3.41 -6.90
CA VAL A 80 -6.16 4.46 -6.31
C VAL A 80 -4.71 3.98 -6.16
N SER A 81 -4.49 2.77 -5.64
CA SER A 81 -3.17 2.16 -5.52
C SER A 81 -2.51 2.01 -6.87
N HIS A 82 -3.20 1.47 -7.87
CA HIS A 82 -2.68 1.34 -9.23
C HIS A 82 -2.31 2.70 -9.84
N ARG A 83 -3.19 3.71 -9.73
CA ARG A 83 -2.95 5.06 -10.32
C ARG A 83 -1.85 5.84 -9.63
N VAL A 84 -1.54 5.55 -8.37
CA VAL A 84 -0.47 6.23 -7.62
C VAL A 84 0.84 5.45 -7.73
N GLU A 85 0.81 4.13 -7.62
CA GLU A 85 2.01 3.29 -7.59
C GLU A 85 2.60 3.02 -8.98
N HIS A 86 1.81 3.05 -10.06
CA HIS A 86 2.33 2.94 -11.43
C HIS A 86 2.79 4.26 -12.05
N ARG A 87 2.84 5.37 -11.30
CA ARG A 87 3.37 6.63 -11.84
C ARG A 87 4.88 6.53 -12.02
N PRO A 88 5.42 6.98 -13.18
CA PRO A 88 6.86 7.01 -13.39
C PRO A 88 7.54 7.85 -12.29
N GLY A 89 8.52 7.24 -11.64
CA GLY A 89 9.30 7.83 -10.56
C GLY A 89 8.79 7.57 -9.15
N ILE A 90 7.60 6.97 -8.93
CA ILE A 90 7.18 6.55 -7.58
C ILE A 90 7.77 5.16 -7.30
N VAL A 91 8.41 4.97 -6.14
CA VAL A 91 8.90 3.64 -5.75
C VAL A 91 7.69 2.73 -5.62
N PRO A 92 7.62 1.60 -6.35
CA PRO A 92 6.54 0.65 -6.17
C PRO A 92 6.44 0.27 -4.69
N ALA A 93 5.23 0.29 -4.14
CA ALA A 93 5.06 -0.09 -2.75
C ALA A 93 5.38 -1.59 -2.54
N LEU A 94 5.36 -2.39 -3.61
CA LEU A 94 5.83 -3.75 -3.53
C LEU A 94 7.34 -3.81 -3.23
N PRO A 95 7.74 -4.60 -2.23
CA PRO A 95 9.15 -4.79 -1.92
C PRO A 95 9.89 -5.37 -3.14
N ARG A 96 11.15 -4.98 -3.30
CA ARG A 96 12.08 -5.68 -4.21
C ARG A 96 12.06 -7.18 -3.88
N PRO A 97 12.29 -8.07 -4.87
CA PRO A 97 12.44 -9.50 -4.60
C PRO A 97 13.43 -9.70 -3.44
N GLY A 98 12.95 -10.26 -2.31
CA GLY A 98 13.69 -10.39 -1.05
C GLY A 98 13.21 -9.55 0.15
N ALA A 99 12.39 -8.51 -0.06
CA ALA A 99 11.85 -7.67 1.03
C ALA A 99 10.35 -7.94 1.34
N TRP A 100 9.78 -9.03 0.80
CA TRP A 100 8.40 -9.44 1.04
C TRP A 100 8.17 -9.87 2.49
N PHE A 101 9.17 -10.50 3.12
CA PHE A 101 9.07 -11.01 4.48
C PHE A 101 8.82 -9.91 5.54
N PRO A 102 9.59 -8.80 5.59
CA PRO A 102 9.31 -7.72 6.54
C PRO A 102 7.99 -6.97 6.23
N ALA A 103 7.56 -6.93 4.97
CA ALA A 103 6.26 -6.36 4.60
C ALA A 103 5.09 -7.23 5.06
N ALA A 104 5.20 -8.56 4.89
CA ALA A 104 4.23 -9.53 5.40
C ALA A 104 4.22 -9.56 6.94
N ALA A 105 5.40 -9.49 7.58
CA ALA A 105 5.54 -9.47 9.03
C ALA A 105 4.82 -8.29 9.69
N ALA A 106 4.76 -7.13 9.03
CA ALA A 106 4.01 -5.97 9.51
C ALA A 106 2.49 -6.21 9.63
N HIS A 107 1.97 -7.25 8.98
CA HIS A 107 0.56 -7.64 9.02
C HIS A 107 0.30 -8.81 9.98
N LEU A 108 1.33 -9.47 10.54
CA LEU A 108 1.16 -10.57 11.49
C LEU A 108 0.38 -10.17 12.76
N PRO A 109 0.64 -9.01 13.40
CA PRO A 109 -0.16 -8.59 14.55
C PRO A 109 -1.63 -8.36 14.18
N ALA A 110 -1.88 -7.80 12.98
CA ALA A 110 -3.22 -7.58 12.46
C ALA A 110 -3.96 -8.91 12.23
N LEU A 111 -3.28 -9.89 11.65
CA LEU A 111 -3.81 -11.25 11.47
C LEU A 111 -4.07 -11.95 12.80
N ALA A 112 -3.19 -11.78 13.80
CA ALA A 112 -3.38 -12.36 15.13
C ALA A 112 -4.62 -11.79 15.83
N VAL A 113 -4.76 -10.45 15.87
CA VAL A 113 -5.95 -9.78 16.45
C VAL A 113 -7.21 -10.20 15.71
N SER A 114 -7.15 -10.29 14.39
CA SER A 114 -8.30 -10.72 13.58
C SER A 114 -8.67 -12.17 13.82
N GLY A 115 -7.68 -13.05 14.00
CA GLY A 115 -7.87 -14.45 14.35
C GLY A 115 -8.53 -14.63 15.72
N VAL A 116 -8.14 -13.81 16.72
CA VAL A 116 -8.79 -13.83 18.04
C VAL A 116 -10.28 -13.45 17.93
N LEU A 117 -10.61 -12.39 17.18
CA LEU A 117 -12.02 -12.03 16.97
C LEU A 117 -12.80 -13.06 16.14
N ALA A 118 -12.11 -13.79 15.25
CA ALA A 118 -12.71 -14.89 14.51
C ALA A 118 -13.18 -16.03 15.43
N LEU A 119 -12.44 -16.31 16.50
CA LEU A 119 -12.82 -17.32 17.48
C LEU A 119 -14.09 -16.95 18.25
N SER A 120 -14.32 -15.65 18.48
CA SER A 120 -15.48 -15.18 19.25
C SER A 120 -16.73 -14.91 18.40
N TYR A 121 -16.56 -14.44 17.15
CA TYR A 121 -17.65 -13.95 16.30
C TYR A 121 -17.67 -14.59 14.90
N GLY A 122 -16.93 -15.68 14.71
CA GLY A 122 -16.85 -16.40 13.44
C GLY A 122 -16.24 -15.56 12.31
N PRO A 123 -16.57 -15.85 11.04
CA PRO A 123 -15.97 -15.19 9.89
C PRO A 123 -16.27 -13.69 9.83
N ALA A 124 -17.40 -13.23 10.38
CA ALA A 124 -17.72 -11.81 10.47
C ALA A 124 -16.76 -11.05 11.40
N GLY A 125 -16.45 -11.61 12.57
CA GLY A 125 -15.47 -11.07 13.50
C GLY A 125 -14.10 -10.90 12.88
N PHE A 126 -13.66 -11.90 12.11
CA PHE A 126 -12.42 -11.85 11.35
C PHE A 126 -12.39 -10.66 10.40
N LEU A 127 -13.43 -10.49 9.57
CA LEU A 127 -13.49 -9.43 8.55
C LEU A 127 -13.56 -8.02 9.16
N LEU A 128 -14.33 -7.86 10.23
CA LEU A 128 -14.45 -6.60 10.97
C LEU A 128 -13.13 -6.16 11.60
N ALA A 129 -12.32 -7.12 12.06
CA ALA A 129 -11.00 -6.85 12.63
C ALA A 129 -9.93 -6.67 11.54
N LEU A 130 -9.98 -7.47 10.47
CA LEU A 130 -8.97 -7.51 9.42
C LEU A 130 -8.86 -6.18 8.70
N GLY A 131 -10.00 -5.59 8.32
CA GLY A 131 -10.05 -4.29 7.65
C GLY A 131 -9.25 -3.19 8.36
N PRO A 132 -9.63 -2.79 9.58
CA PRO A 132 -8.97 -1.71 10.31
C PRO A 132 -7.54 -2.07 10.72
N THR A 133 -7.26 -3.32 11.11
CA THR A 133 -5.91 -3.71 11.53
C THR A 133 -4.93 -3.73 10.36
N CYS A 134 -5.29 -4.32 9.22
CA CYS A 134 -4.47 -4.28 8.00
C CYS A 134 -4.42 -2.88 7.39
N GLY A 135 -5.52 -2.12 7.41
CA GLY A 135 -5.56 -0.72 6.98
C GLY A 135 -4.58 0.15 7.78
N LEU A 136 -4.55 -0.01 9.11
CA LEU A 136 -3.61 0.69 9.98
C LEU A 136 -2.16 0.27 9.71
N ALA A 137 -1.89 -1.04 9.58
CA ALA A 137 -0.56 -1.53 9.21
C ALA A 137 -0.10 -0.92 7.88
N HIS A 138 -0.98 -0.89 6.88
CA HIS A 138 -0.73 -0.30 5.57
C HIS A 138 -0.48 1.22 5.65
N LEU A 139 -1.28 1.96 6.43
CA LEU A 139 -1.08 3.39 6.69
C LEU A 139 0.31 3.67 7.28
N LEU A 140 0.69 2.92 8.31
CA LEU A 140 1.99 3.08 8.99
C LEU A 140 3.15 2.76 8.05
N LEU A 141 3.03 1.70 7.24
CA LEU A 141 4.03 1.34 6.23
C LEU A 141 4.20 2.45 5.18
N LEU A 142 3.11 2.98 4.64
CA LEU A 142 3.16 4.04 3.63
C LEU A 142 3.69 5.36 4.21
N ARG A 143 3.34 5.71 5.46
CA ARG A 143 3.90 6.87 6.16
C ARG A 143 5.41 6.75 6.37
N ARG A 144 5.89 5.58 6.81
CA ARG A 144 7.33 5.30 6.97
C ARG A 144 8.08 5.41 5.64
N LYS A 145 7.52 4.90 4.55
CA LYS A 145 8.10 5.02 3.20
C LYS A 145 8.18 6.48 2.74
N ARG A 146 7.12 7.25 2.95
CA ARG A 146 7.10 8.68 2.62
C ARG A 146 8.14 9.47 3.41
N ALA A 147 8.30 9.20 4.71
CA ALA A 147 9.31 9.84 5.55
C ALA A 147 10.73 9.56 5.06
N ARG A 148 11.02 8.32 4.63
CA ARG A 148 12.33 7.95 4.05
C ARG A 148 12.60 8.63 2.71
N ALA A 149 11.59 8.69 1.83
CA ALA A 149 11.73 9.35 0.52
C ALA A 149 11.85 10.88 0.61
N GLY A 150 11.47 11.50 1.73
CA GLY A 150 11.64 12.94 1.96
C GLY A 150 12.96 13.31 2.67
N ALA A 151 13.73 12.35 3.14
CA ALA A 151 14.99 12.55 3.85
C ALA A 151 16.24 12.36 2.94
N GLU A 152 16.06 11.95 1.68
CA GLU A 152 17.10 11.72 0.65
C GLU A 152 17.09 12.81 -0.46
#